data_AF-A0A4R0P6P3-F1
#
_entry.id   AF-A0A4R0P6P3-F1
#
_cell.length_a   1.000
_cell.length_b   1.000
_cell.length_c   1.000
_cell.angle_alpha   90.00
_cell.angle_beta   90.00
_cell.angle_gamma   90.00
#
_symmetry.space_group_name_H-M   'P 1'
#
loop_
_entity.id
_entity.type
_entity.pdbx_description
1 polymer ?
#
loop_
_entity_poly.entity_id
_entity_poly.type
_entity_poly.pdbx_seq_one_letter_code
_entity_poly.pdbx_strand_id
1 'polypeptide(L)'
;MKNIDKKSLENAFRLFDSGDIYKIEIGTTKGLQDIHQYLFADLYDFAGKIRTLNISKGGFRFATALYLNEILAKVEQMPENTFEEIVVKYVEMNIVHPFMEGNGRTMRIWLDMILKERIKRLVNWQFIDKTLYLQAMERSPINDLELKTLLSANLTDDVSNREVIFKGIEQSYYYEGYEKENDD
;
A
#
# COMPACT_ATOMS: atom_id res chain seq x y z
N MET A 1 -16.93 -10.00 0.28
CA MET A 1 -15.96 -9.31 1.16
C MET A 1 -15.16 -10.29 2.00
N LYS A 2 -15.64 -10.82 3.14
CA LYS A 2 -14.82 -11.66 4.06
C LYS A 2 -14.00 -12.78 3.38
N ASN A 3 -14.58 -13.51 2.42
CA ASN A 3 -13.89 -14.58 1.69
C ASN A 3 -12.81 -14.05 0.71
N ILE A 4 -13.05 -12.90 0.06
CA ILE A 4 -12.07 -12.26 -0.82
C ILE A 4 -10.88 -11.76 0.01
N ASP A 5 -11.15 -11.07 1.12
CA ASP A 5 -10.09 -10.51 1.96
C ASP A 5 -9.23 -11.61 2.60
N LYS A 6 -9.85 -12.73 3.03
CA LYS A 6 -9.13 -13.92 3.50
C LYS A 6 -8.18 -14.49 2.45
N LYS A 7 -8.69 -14.77 1.24
CA LYS A 7 -7.88 -15.31 0.14
C LYS A 7 -6.79 -14.34 -0.31
N SER A 8 -7.09 -13.05 -0.34
CA SER A 8 -6.11 -12.01 -0.66
C SER A 8 -5.01 -11.93 0.40
N LEU A 9 -5.36 -12.08 1.69
CA LEU A 9 -4.37 -12.15 2.77
C LEU A 9 -3.46 -13.37 2.61
N GLU A 10 -4.01 -14.53 2.28
CA GLU A 10 -3.23 -15.74 1.96
C GLU A 10 -2.31 -15.52 0.75
N ASN A 11 -2.80 -14.84 -0.31
CA ASN A 11 -2.00 -14.43 -1.46
C ASN A 11 -0.86 -13.49 -1.07
N ALA A 12 -1.11 -12.56 -0.13
CA ALA A 12 -0.08 -11.65 0.39
C ALA A 12 1.02 -12.41 1.14
N PHE A 13 0.67 -13.38 1.99
CA PHE A 13 1.67 -14.24 2.63
C PHE A 13 2.47 -15.04 1.60
N ARG A 14 1.79 -15.63 0.61
CA ARG A 14 2.45 -16.39 -0.48
C ARG A 14 3.42 -15.52 -1.29
N LEU A 15 3.08 -14.26 -1.55
CA LEU A 15 3.93 -13.30 -2.27
C LEU A 15 5.29 -13.13 -1.59
N PHE A 16 5.33 -13.09 -0.26
CA PHE A 16 6.57 -13.01 0.50
C PHE A 16 7.25 -14.38 0.68
N ASP A 17 6.49 -15.44 0.95
CA ASP A 17 7.02 -16.81 1.15
C ASP A 17 7.71 -17.38 -0.08
N SER A 18 7.16 -17.12 -1.26
CA SER A 18 7.73 -17.54 -2.54
C SER A 18 8.95 -16.71 -2.95
N GLY A 19 9.16 -15.54 -2.33
CA GLY A 19 10.13 -14.55 -2.76
C GLY A 19 9.74 -13.81 -4.05
N ASP A 20 8.52 -14.00 -4.56
CA ASP A 20 8.04 -13.32 -5.77
C ASP A 20 8.02 -11.80 -5.62
N ILE A 21 7.84 -11.29 -4.39
CA ILE A 21 7.92 -9.86 -4.09
C ILE A 21 9.23 -9.22 -4.55
N TYR A 22 10.34 -9.97 -4.53
CA TYR A 22 11.67 -9.48 -4.90
C TYR A 22 11.91 -9.45 -6.41
N LYS A 23 10.96 -9.95 -7.21
CA LYS A 23 10.99 -9.89 -8.68
C LYS A 23 10.19 -8.71 -9.22
N ILE A 24 9.41 -8.04 -8.37
CA ILE A 24 8.53 -6.93 -8.73
C ILE A 24 9.35 -5.63 -8.82
N GLU A 25 9.05 -4.81 -9.82
CA GLU A 25 9.66 -3.48 -9.96
C GLU A 25 9.35 -2.58 -8.76
N ILE A 26 10.36 -1.86 -8.28
CA ILE A 26 10.26 -1.03 -7.08
C ILE A 26 9.96 0.42 -7.50
N GLY A 27 8.93 1.02 -6.92
CA GLY A 27 8.63 2.44 -7.10
C GLY A 27 7.90 2.81 -8.40
N THR A 28 7.51 1.82 -9.21
CA THR A 28 6.87 2.02 -10.52
C THR A 28 5.37 1.74 -10.48
N THR A 29 4.65 2.27 -11.47
CA THR A 29 3.23 1.93 -11.69
C THR A 29 3.06 0.44 -11.99
N LYS A 30 3.96 -0.12 -12.81
CA LYS A 30 3.97 -1.54 -13.15
C LYS A 30 4.12 -2.43 -11.92
N GLY A 31 5.06 -2.09 -11.04
CA GLY A 31 5.25 -2.80 -9.78
C GLY A 31 4.02 -2.77 -8.88
N LEU A 32 3.35 -1.62 -8.80
CA LEU A 32 2.09 -1.49 -8.08
C LEU A 32 0.98 -2.37 -8.68
N GLN A 33 0.85 -2.40 -10.01
CA GLN A 33 -0.10 -3.27 -10.72
C GLN A 33 0.22 -4.75 -10.49
N ASP A 34 1.49 -5.14 -10.43
CA ASP A 34 1.90 -6.52 -10.20
C ASP A 34 1.61 -7.00 -8.78
N ILE A 35 1.83 -6.14 -7.77
CA ILE A 35 1.38 -6.42 -6.40
C ILE A 35 -0.14 -6.60 -6.39
N HIS A 36 -0.88 -5.67 -6.99
CA HIS A 36 -2.35 -5.74 -7.00
C HIS A 36 -2.85 -6.99 -7.74
N GLN A 37 -2.23 -7.34 -8.87
CA GLN A 37 -2.53 -8.56 -9.60
C GLN A 37 -2.28 -9.77 -8.71
N TYR A 38 -1.14 -9.84 -8.02
CA TYR A 38 -0.80 -11.00 -7.19
C TYR A 38 -1.78 -11.19 -6.03
N LEU A 39 -2.17 -10.09 -5.38
CA LEU A 39 -3.09 -10.12 -4.26
C LEU A 39 -4.51 -10.52 -4.67
N PHE A 40 -4.98 -10.00 -5.81
CA PHE A 40 -6.40 -10.04 -6.16
C PHE A 40 -6.73 -10.84 -7.43
N ALA A 41 -5.75 -11.51 -8.04
CA ALA A 41 -5.99 -12.45 -9.15
C ALA A 41 -7.07 -13.47 -8.77
N ASP A 42 -8.00 -13.72 -9.68
CA ASP A 42 -9.16 -14.60 -9.49
C ASP A 42 -10.12 -14.19 -8.34
N LEU A 43 -9.92 -13.01 -7.74
CA LEU A 43 -10.79 -12.42 -6.73
C LEU A 43 -11.52 -11.18 -7.25
N TYR A 44 -10.86 -10.37 -8.09
CA TYR A 44 -11.44 -9.24 -8.80
C TYR A 44 -11.16 -9.33 -10.31
N ASP A 45 -12.17 -9.10 -11.15
CA ASP A 45 -12.02 -9.06 -12.62
C ASP A 45 -11.09 -7.92 -13.10
N PHE A 46 -10.86 -6.94 -12.22
CA PHE A 46 -10.00 -5.78 -12.43
C PHE A 46 -8.64 -5.89 -11.70
N ALA A 47 -8.25 -7.07 -11.20
CA ALA A 47 -6.93 -7.25 -10.62
C ALA A 47 -5.84 -6.73 -11.57
N GLY A 48 -4.95 -5.88 -11.06
CA GLY A 48 -3.85 -5.26 -11.81
C GLY A 48 -4.28 -4.20 -12.84
N LYS A 49 -5.58 -3.93 -13.02
CA LYS A 49 -6.09 -2.99 -14.04
C LYS A 49 -6.35 -1.62 -13.44
N ILE A 50 -5.79 -0.60 -14.08
CA ILE A 50 -6.08 0.81 -13.78
C ILE A 50 -7.56 1.09 -14.03
N ARG A 51 -8.23 1.76 -13.09
CA ARG A 51 -9.66 2.04 -13.17
C ARG A 51 -9.99 3.06 -14.26
N THR A 52 -11.16 2.90 -14.86
CA THR A 52 -11.72 3.84 -15.85
C THR A 52 -12.88 4.67 -15.28
N LEU A 53 -13.30 4.39 -14.04
CA LEU A 53 -14.37 5.10 -13.35
C LEU A 53 -13.80 6.00 -12.25
N ASN A 54 -14.49 7.09 -11.98
CA ASN A 54 -14.19 7.93 -10.82
C ASN A 54 -14.68 7.25 -9.54
N ILE A 55 -13.91 7.40 -8.46
CA ILE A 55 -14.24 6.86 -7.14
C ILE A 55 -14.04 7.94 -6.07
N SER A 56 -14.74 7.77 -4.96
CA SER A 56 -14.67 8.64 -3.78
C SER A 56 -14.86 7.81 -2.53
N LYS A 57 -14.26 8.25 -1.42
CA LYS A 57 -14.47 7.67 -0.09
C LYS A 57 -14.77 8.79 0.89
N GLY A 58 -15.92 8.71 1.56
CA GLY A 58 -16.43 9.83 2.36
C GLY A 58 -16.61 11.09 1.51
N GLY A 59 -16.06 12.22 1.97
CA GLY A 59 -16.05 13.49 1.24
C GLY A 59 -14.89 13.67 0.24
N PHE A 60 -13.97 12.70 0.15
CA PHE A 60 -12.76 12.82 -0.68
C PHE A 60 -12.95 12.14 -2.04
N ARG A 61 -12.71 12.88 -3.12
CA ARG A 61 -12.68 12.35 -4.49
C ARG A 61 -11.22 12.14 -4.91
N PHE A 62 -10.89 10.91 -5.28
CA PHE A 62 -9.56 10.57 -5.82
C PHE A 62 -9.35 11.15 -7.22
N ALA A 63 -8.14 11.02 -7.78
CA ALA A 63 -7.80 11.57 -9.09
C ALA A 63 -8.81 11.18 -10.19
N THR A 64 -9.15 12.11 -11.07
CA THR A 64 -10.12 11.84 -12.15
C THR A 64 -9.56 10.78 -13.11
N ALA A 65 -10.37 9.74 -13.41
CA ALA A 65 -9.97 8.63 -14.27
C ALA A 65 -9.49 9.08 -15.67
N LEU A 66 -10.03 10.20 -16.17
CA LEU A 66 -9.68 10.79 -17.46
C LEU A 66 -8.19 11.10 -17.63
N TYR A 67 -7.47 11.44 -16.55
CA TYR A 67 -6.06 11.82 -16.59
C TYR A 67 -5.16 10.87 -15.79
N LEU A 68 -5.69 9.69 -15.46
CA LEU A 68 -5.08 8.83 -14.45
C LEU A 68 -3.74 8.24 -14.91
N ASN A 69 -3.64 7.88 -16.20
CA ASN A 69 -2.40 7.35 -16.77
C ASN A 69 -1.31 8.42 -16.85
N GLU A 70 -1.68 9.66 -17.20
CA GLU A 70 -0.78 10.80 -17.25
C GLU A 70 -0.23 11.15 -15.86
N ILE A 71 -1.09 11.11 -14.83
CA ILE A 71 -0.68 11.36 -13.45
C ILE A 71 0.23 10.23 -12.95
N LEU A 72 -0.10 8.96 -13.22
CA LEU A 72 0.74 7.80 -12.84
C LEU A 72 2.15 7.91 -13.41
N ALA A 73 2.27 8.30 -14.69
CA ALA A 73 3.57 8.52 -15.34
C ALA A 73 4.39 9.64 -14.68
N LYS A 74 3.74 10.60 -14.00
CA LYS A 74 4.43 11.63 -13.22
C LYS A 74 4.79 11.16 -11.82
N VAL A 75 3.87 10.46 -11.14
CA VAL A 75 4.10 9.97 -9.78
C VAL A 75 5.25 8.96 -9.76
N GLU A 76 5.36 8.05 -10.73
CA GLU A 76 6.46 7.08 -10.73
C GLU A 76 7.84 7.71 -10.93
N GLN A 77 7.92 8.91 -11.52
CA GLN A 77 9.15 9.68 -11.70
C GLN A 77 9.54 10.50 -10.46
N MET A 78 8.69 10.54 -9.44
CA MET A 78 9.00 11.25 -8.20
C MET A 78 10.22 10.64 -7.51
N PRO A 79 11.05 11.48 -6.85
CA PRO A 79 12.27 11.04 -6.21
C PRO A 79 12.01 10.13 -5.02
N GLU A 80 13.01 9.32 -4.68
CA GLU A 80 12.94 8.29 -3.63
C GLU A 80 14.24 8.24 -2.80
N ASN A 81 14.97 9.36 -2.69
CA ASN A 81 16.31 9.38 -2.09
C ASN A 81 16.25 9.51 -0.56
N THR A 82 15.19 10.13 -0.04
CA THR A 82 14.97 10.28 1.41
C THR A 82 13.64 9.69 1.85
N PHE A 83 13.50 9.46 3.15
CA PHE A 83 12.24 9.06 3.75
C PHE A 83 11.11 10.05 3.41
N GLU A 84 11.38 11.35 3.49
CA GLU A 84 10.40 12.40 3.19
C GLU A 84 9.94 12.35 1.73
N GLU A 85 10.87 12.18 0.78
CA GLU A 85 10.54 12.05 -0.64
C GLU A 85 9.68 10.80 -0.91
N ILE A 86 10.03 9.67 -0.29
CA ILE A 86 9.28 8.41 -0.42
C ILE A 86 7.86 8.56 0.15
N VAL A 87 7.70 9.20 1.32
CA VAL A 87 6.36 9.41 1.90
C VAL A 87 5.54 10.38 1.06
N VAL A 88 6.14 11.44 0.50
CA VAL A 88 5.45 12.35 -0.43
C VAL A 88 4.98 11.58 -1.67
N LYS A 89 5.83 10.74 -2.25
CA LYS A 89 5.47 9.87 -3.39
C LYS A 89 4.33 8.91 -3.04
N TYR A 90 4.33 8.35 -1.84
CA TYR A 90 3.26 7.51 -1.33
C TYR A 90 1.93 8.26 -1.15
N VAL A 91 1.96 9.49 -0.63
CA VAL A 91 0.78 10.36 -0.52
C VAL A 91 0.18 10.65 -1.89
N GLU A 92 1.01 11.02 -2.88
CA GLU A 92 0.55 11.25 -4.25
C GLU A 92 -0.08 9.98 -4.85
N MET A 93 0.55 8.81 -4.67
CA MET A 93 -0.03 7.55 -5.14
C MET A 93 -1.37 7.23 -4.46
N ASN A 94 -1.54 7.57 -3.18
CA ASN A 94 -2.80 7.42 -2.48
C ASN A 94 -3.91 8.34 -3.01
N ILE A 95 -3.57 9.58 -3.41
CA ILE A 95 -4.49 10.51 -4.07
C ILE A 95 -4.91 9.98 -5.45
N VAL A 96 -3.96 9.39 -6.18
CA VAL A 96 -4.21 8.74 -7.48
C VAL A 96 -5.20 7.59 -7.35
N HIS A 97 -4.98 6.69 -6.38
CA HIS A 97 -5.86 5.58 -6.05
C HIS A 97 -6.26 4.76 -7.29
N PRO A 98 -5.28 4.11 -7.96
CA PRO A 98 -5.43 3.70 -9.36
C PRO A 98 -6.36 2.52 -9.62
N PHE A 99 -6.80 1.79 -8.60
CA PHE A 99 -7.65 0.60 -8.74
C PHE A 99 -9.07 0.85 -8.23
N MET A 100 -10.04 0.01 -8.62
CA MET A 100 -11.42 0.10 -8.11
C MET A 100 -11.53 -0.26 -6.63
N GLU A 101 -10.77 -1.25 -6.16
CA GLU A 101 -10.62 -1.65 -4.75
C GLU A 101 -9.18 -2.10 -4.50
N GLY A 102 -8.80 -2.40 -3.25
CA GLY A 102 -7.49 -2.99 -2.94
C GLY A 102 -6.29 -2.02 -2.90
N ASN A 103 -6.50 -0.74 -3.19
CA ASN A 103 -5.44 0.28 -3.22
C ASN A 103 -4.61 0.33 -1.93
N GLY A 104 -5.24 0.52 -0.76
CA GLY A 104 -4.52 0.70 0.51
C GLY A 104 -3.53 -0.44 0.81
N ARG A 105 -4.00 -1.69 0.71
CA ARG A 105 -3.20 -2.90 0.95
C ARG A 105 -2.05 -3.04 -0.03
N THR A 106 -2.31 -2.77 -1.30
CA THR A 106 -1.29 -2.80 -2.37
C THR A 106 -0.23 -1.73 -2.15
N MET A 107 -0.65 -0.48 -1.89
CA MET A 107 0.26 0.66 -1.78
C MET A 107 1.13 0.59 -0.52
N ARG A 108 0.66 -0.02 0.57
CA ARG A 108 1.49 -0.23 1.78
C ARG A 108 2.64 -1.20 1.52
N ILE A 109 2.40 -2.30 0.80
CA ILE A 109 3.47 -3.20 0.34
C ILE A 109 4.43 -2.47 -0.61
N TRP A 110 3.89 -1.71 -1.56
CA TRP A 110 4.69 -0.93 -2.50
C TRP A 110 5.59 0.11 -1.80
N LEU A 111 5.05 0.83 -0.81
CA LEU A 111 5.81 1.75 0.05
C LEU A 111 6.95 1.04 0.77
N ASP A 112 6.66 -0.09 1.42
CA ASP A 112 7.65 -0.89 2.13
C ASP A 112 8.79 -1.36 1.23
N MET A 113 8.49 -1.74 -0.02
CA MET A 113 9.53 -2.13 -0.97
C MET A 113 10.43 -0.97 -1.40
N ILE A 114 9.89 0.24 -1.53
CA ILE A 114 10.70 1.45 -1.78
C ILE A 114 11.57 1.75 -0.56
N LEU A 115 11.01 1.77 0.64
CA LEU A 115 11.76 2.04 1.88
C LEU A 115 12.87 1.00 2.09
N LYS A 116 12.57 -0.29 1.86
CA LYS A 116 13.53 -1.39 1.98
C LYS A 116 14.67 -1.21 1.01
N GLU A 117 14.40 -0.83 -0.23
CA GLU A 117 15.44 -0.71 -1.24
C GLU A 117 16.30 0.53 -1.04
N ARG A 118 15.67 1.69 -0.81
CA ARG A 118 16.34 2.99 -0.81
C ARG A 118 17.02 3.31 0.51
N ILE A 119 16.38 3.00 1.65
CA ILE A 119 16.87 3.40 2.97
C ILE A 119 17.07 2.23 3.94
N LYS A 120 16.89 0.98 3.48
CA LYS A 120 17.07 -0.24 4.28
C LYS A 120 16.22 -0.22 5.57
N ARG A 121 14.96 0.20 5.43
CA ARG A 121 13.96 0.21 6.50
C ARG A 121 12.61 -0.31 6.01
N LEU A 122 11.76 -0.78 6.91
CA LEU A 122 10.34 -1.07 6.70
C LEU A 122 9.50 -0.30 7.70
N VAL A 123 8.23 -0.08 7.41
CA VAL A 123 7.26 0.35 8.41
C VAL A 123 6.83 -0.88 9.21
N ASN A 124 6.99 -0.83 10.52
CA ASN A 124 6.46 -1.85 11.41
C ASN A 124 4.97 -1.57 11.70
N TRP A 125 4.12 -1.88 10.72
CA TRP A 125 2.70 -1.54 10.76
C TRP A 125 1.99 -2.06 12.01
N GLN A 126 2.42 -3.17 12.60
CA GLN A 126 1.80 -3.77 13.79
C GLN A 126 1.71 -2.81 15.00
N PHE A 127 2.54 -1.76 15.03
CA PHE A 127 2.56 -0.75 16.09
C PHE A 127 1.85 0.55 15.70
N ILE A 128 1.31 0.63 14.49
CA ILE A 128 0.53 1.78 14.04
C ILE A 128 -0.95 1.50 14.24
N ASP A 129 -1.59 2.28 15.11
CA ASP A 129 -3.03 2.25 15.33
C ASP A 129 -3.81 2.60 14.05
N LYS A 130 -4.94 1.91 13.85
CA LYS A 130 -5.81 2.08 12.68
C LYS A 130 -6.39 3.49 12.61
N THR A 131 -6.86 4.03 13.73
CA THR A 131 -7.50 5.35 13.76
C THR A 131 -6.47 6.43 13.44
N LEU A 132 -5.30 6.37 14.06
CA LEU A 132 -4.20 7.31 13.81
C LEU A 132 -3.75 7.27 12.35
N TYR A 133 -3.57 6.07 11.78
CA TYR A 133 -3.18 5.94 10.37
C TYR A 133 -4.24 6.52 9.42
N LEU A 134 -5.52 6.17 9.61
CA LEU A 134 -6.58 6.65 8.73
C LEU A 134 -6.76 8.18 8.81
N GLN A 135 -6.66 8.77 10.00
CA GLN A 135 -6.69 10.23 10.19
C GLN A 135 -5.50 10.91 9.51
N ALA A 136 -4.28 10.37 9.68
CA ALA A 136 -3.09 10.91 9.04
C ALA A 136 -3.18 10.82 7.51
N MET A 137 -3.72 9.72 6.97
CA MET A 137 -3.95 9.56 5.53
C MET A 137 -4.98 10.55 4.99
N GLU A 138 -6.06 10.81 5.72
CA GLU A 138 -7.09 11.80 5.34
C GLU A 138 -6.52 13.22 5.28
N ARG A 139 -5.62 13.57 6.21
CA ARG A 139 -4.96 14.88 6.24
C ARG A 139 -3.84 15.03 5.21
N SER A 140 -3.22 13.92 4.80
CA SER A 140 -1.99 13.91 3.99
C SER A 140 -2.02 14.73 2.68
N PRO A 141 -3.15 14.87 1.94
CA PRO A 141 -3.17 15.71 0.73
C PRO A 141 -3.01 17.21 1.01
N ILE A 142 -3.27 17.64 2.26
CA ILE A 142 -3.13 19.04 2.70
C ILE A 142 -1.83 19.23 3.48
N ASN A 143 -1.51 18.29 4.37
CA ASN A 143 -0.29 18.30 5.16
C ASN A 143 0.07 16.87 5.59
N ASP A 144 1.21 16.38 5.12
CA ASP A 144 1.69 15.02 5.35
C ASP A 144 2.54 14.85 6.62
N LEU A 145 2.72 15.90 7.43
CA LEU A 145 3.57 15.88 8.63
C LEU A 145 3.13 14.83 9.66
N GLU A 146 1.82 14.67 9.87
CA GLU A 146 1.30 13.65 10.79
C GLU A 146 1.63 12.25 10.30
N LEU A 147 1.45 11.99 9.01
CA LEU A 147 1.78 10.71 8.40
C LEU A 147 3.30 10.44 8.48
N LYS A 148 4.14 11.42 8.12
CA LYS A 148 5.61 11.30 8.24
C LYS A 148 6.04 11.00 9.67
N THR A 149 5.45 11.69 10.65
CA THR A 149 5.77 11.47 12.08
C THR A 149 5.36 10.08 12.52
N LEU A 150 4.15 9.65 12.16
CA LEU A 150 3.63 8.32 12.51
C LEU A 150 4.46 7.19 11.89
N LEU A 151 4.79 7.30 10.60
CA LEU A 151 5.58 6.30 9.89
C LEU A 151 7.04 6.27 10.38
N SER A 152 7.69 7.44 10.56
CA SER A 152 9.09 7.52 10.99
C SER A 152 9.30 6.95 12.40
N ALA A 153 8.35 7.18 13.32
CA ALA A 153 8.39 6.62 14.68
C ALA A 153 8.28 5.08 14.72
N ASN A 154 7.81 4.46 13.63
CA ASN A 154 7.57 3.02 13.55
C ASN A 154 8.43 2.35 12.46
N LEU A 155 9.54 2.96 12.05
CA LEU A 155 10.51 2.31 11.16
C LEU A 155 11.31 1.24 11.90
N THR A 156 11.62 0.15 11.19
CA THR A 156 12.55 -0.89 11.65
C THR A 156 13.59 -1.19 10.57
N ASP A 157 14.80 -1.54 11.00
CA ASP A 157 15.89 -2.01 10.15
C ASP A 157 15.89 -3.52 9.95
N ASP A 158 15.00 -4.24 10.63
CA ASP A 158 14.85 -5.69 10.51
C ASP A 158 14.01 -6.07 9.28
N VAL A 159 14.48 -5.66 8.10
CA VAL A 159 13.75 -5.68 6.83
C VAL A 159 13.52 -7.08 6.23
N SER A 160 14.03 -8.12 6.89
CA SER A 160 13.85 -9.53 6.49
C SER A 160 13.15 -10.36 7.56
N ASN A 161 12.72 -9.72 8.66
CA ASN A 161 12.00 -10.40 9.72
C ASN A 161 10.60 -10.80 9.26
N ARG A 162 10.40 -12.12 9.23
CA ARG A 162 9.13 -12.72 8.82
C ARG A 162 7.96 -12.23 9.69
N GLU A 163 8.15 -12.15 11.00
CA GLU A 163 7.11 -11.75 11.93
C GLU A 163 6.70 -10.29 11.70
N VAL A 164 7.67 -9.37 11.56
CA VAL A 164 7.41 -7.97 11.23
C VAL A 164 6.59 -7.85 9.94
N ILE A 165 7.01 -8.54 8.88
CA ILE A 165 6.31 -8.52 7.59
C ILE A 165 4.89 -9.07 7.75
N PHE A 166 4.73 -10.22 8.40
CA PHE A 166 3.45 -10.93 8.42
C PHE A 166 2.44 -10.25 9.33
N LYS A 167 2.87 -9.79 10.51
CA LYS A 167 2.04 -8.96 11.39
C LYS A 167 1.72 -7.62 10.75
N GLY A 168 2.64 -7.06 9.97
CA GLY A 168 2.38 -5.85 9.20
C GLY A 168 1.33 -6.04 8.10
N ILE A 169 1.35 -7.18 7.39
CA ILE A 169 0.31 -7.54 6.42
C ILE A 169 -1.04 -7.74 7.14
N GLU A 170 -1.09 -8.47 8.26
CA GLU A 170 -2.33 -8.64 9.04
C GLU A 170 -2.93 -7.28 9.44
N GLN A 171 -2.09 -6.38 9.98
CA GLN A 171 -2.52 -5.03 10.35
C GLN A 171 -2.99 -4.20 9.13
N SER A 172 -2.29 -4.32 8.00
CA SER A 172 -2.67 -3.68 6.74
C SER A 172 -4.06 -4.11 6.26
N TYR A 173 -4.47 -5.35 6.50
CA TYR A 173 -5.83 -5.82 6.20
C TYR A 173 -6.85 -5.36 7.25
N TYR A 174 -6.45 -5.29 8.52
CA TYR A 174 -7.27 -4.74 9.61
C TYR A 174 -7.66 -3.27 9.35
N TYR A 175 -6.77 -2.46 8.79
CA TYR A 175 -7.09 -1.08 8.38
C TYR A 175 -8.28 -1.01 7.41
N GLU A 176 -8.44 -2.02 6.55
CA GLU A 176 -9.55 -2.10 5.59
C GLU A 176 -10.77 -2.85 6.15
N GLY A 177 -10.73 -3.27 7.42
CA GLY A 177 -11.85 -3.91 8.12
C GLY A 177 -11.87 -5.44 8.08
N TYR A 178 -10.79 -6.08 7.63
CA TYR A 178 -10.64 -7.53 7.74
C TYR A 178 -9.79 -7.90 8.96
N GLU A 179 -10.38 -8.61 9.90
CA GLU A 179 -9.69 -9.25 11.02
C GLU A 179 -9.62 -10.75 10.75
N LYS A 180 -8.42 -11.32 10.84
CA LYS A 180 -8.24 -12.76 10.81
C LYS A 180 -8.86 -13.32 12.08
N GLU A 181 -9.83 -14.22 11.94
CA GLU A 181 -10.38 -14.96 13.07
C GLU A 181 -9.21 -15.75 13.71
N ASN A 182 -9.03 -15.61 15.02
CA ASN A 182 -8.14 -16.52 15.75
C ASN A 182 -8.78 -17.90 15.62
N ASP A 183 -8.05 -18.85 15.03
CA ASP A 183 -8.44 -20.26 15.10
C ASP A 183 -8.27 -20.70 16.56
N ASP A 184 -9.31 -20.50 17.38
CA ASP A 184 -9.47 -21.14 18.70
C ASP A 184 -9.98 -22.59 18.53
#